data_AF-X1HWB7-F1
#
_entry.id   AF-X1HWB7-F1
#
_cell.length_a   1.000
_cell.length_b   1.000
_cell.length_c   1.000
_cell.angle_alpha   90.00
_cell.angle_beta   90.00
_cell.angle_gamma   90.00
#
_symmetry.space_group_name_H-M   'P 1'
#
loop_
_entity.id
_entity.type
_entity.pdbx_description
1 polymer ?
#
loop_
_entity_poly.entity_id
_entity_poly.type
_entity_poly.pdbx_seq_one_letter_code
_entity_poly.pdbx_strand_id
1 'polypeptide(L)' 'MSKNKFSFRGSNLAHTYSIVARDTKTGEMGVGVQSHYFSVGSIVSWGESGV' A
#
# COMPACT_ATOMS: atom_id res chain seq x y z
N MET A 1 35.93 24.75 9.96
CA MET A 1 36.36 23.35 9.78
C MET A 1 35.25 22.43 10.31
N SER A 2 34.54 21.72 9.42
CA SER A 2 33.92 20.39 9.63
C SER A 2 33.00 20.17 10.85
N LYS A 3 31.73 19.78 10.77
CA LYS A 3 30.87 19.23 9.72
C LYS A 3 29.43 19.36 10.25
N ASN A 4 28.54 20.05 9.54
CA ASN A 4 27.11 19.93 9.80
C ASN A 4 26.68 18.51 9.39
N LYS A 5 26.42 17.66 10.37
CA LYS A 5 25.69 16.40 10.17
C LYS A 5 24.23 16.77 9.83
N PHE A 6 23.98 17.19 8.59
CA PHE A 6 22.66 17.06 8.00
C PHE A 6 22.41 15.56 7.90
N SER A 7 21.72 15.03 8.91
CA SER A 7 21.12 13.71 8.88
C SER A 7 20.10 13.72 7.74
N PHE A 8 20.53 13.29 6.54
CA PHE A 8 19.65 12.86 5.46
C PHE A 8 18.92 11.58 5.86
N ARG A 9 18.10 11.65 6.92
CA ARG A 9 16.98 10.73 7.05
C ARG A 9 15.97 11.29 6.08
N GLY A 10 15.99 10.78 4.84
CA GLY A 10 14.90 10.98 3.90
C GLY A 10 13.60 10.80 4.69
N SER A 11 12.71 11.78 4.57
CA SER A 11 11.36 11.81 5.18
C SER A 11 10.86 10.41 5.49
N ASN A 12 10.37 10.12 6.70
CA ASN A 12 9.72 8.85 7.07
C ASN A 12 8.83 8.32 5.93
N LEU A 13 9.37 7.54 5.00
CA LEU A 13 8.67 7.10 3.80
C LEU A 13 7.89 5.83 4.17
N ALA A 14 6.93 5.98 5.09
CA ALA A 14 5.94 4.96 5.40
C ALA A 14 4.89 4.97 4.28
N HIS A 15 5.25 4.43 3.12
CA HIS A 15 4.32 4.28 2.01
C HIS A 15 3.40 3.08 2.28
N THR A 16 2.11 3.30 2.07
CA THR A 16 1.11 2.24 1.98
C THR A 16 0.46 2.39 0.61
N TYR A 17 0.42 1.30 -0.15
CA TYR A 17 -0.26 1.28 -1.43
C TYR A 17 -1.01 -0.04 -1.62
N SER A 18 -2.02 0.02 -2.47
CA SER A 18 -2.84 -1.12 -2.86
C SER A 18 -2.95 -1.19 -4.37
N ILE A 19 -3.04 -2.40 -4.91
CA ILE A 19 -3.33 -2.67 -6.31
C ILE A 19 -4.63 -3.46 -6.42
N VAL A 20 -5.46 -3.10 -7.38
CA VAL A 20 -6.70 -3.80 -7.72
C VAL A 20 -6.56 -4.33 -9.15
N ALA A 21 -6.92 -5.59 -9.35
CA ALA A 21 -7.02 -6.21 -10.67
C ALA A 21 -8.43 -6.78 -10.85
N ARG A 22 -9.00 -6.59 -12.04
CA ARG A 22 -10.29 -7.14 -12.45
C ARG A 22 -10.13 -7.93 -13.74
N ASP A 23 -10.57 -9.18 -13.75
CA ASP A 23 -10.70 -9.95 -14.99
C ASP A 23 -11.99 -9.52 -15.71
N THR A 24 -11.81 -9.01 -16.93
CA THR A 24 -12.92 -8.60 -17.81
C THR A 24 -13.82 -9.75 -18.28
N LYS A 25 -13.33 -11.00 -18.27
CA LYS A 25 -14.08 -12.15 -18.79
C LYS A 25 -14.99 -12.78 -17.73
N THR A 26 -14.47 -12.97 -16.52
CA THR A 26 -15.19 -13.61 -15.41
C THR A 26 -15.83 -12.60 -14.46
N GLY A 27 -15.33 -11.35 -14.44
CA GLY A 27 -15.72 -10.34 -13.47
C GLY A 27 -15.04 -10.50 -12.11
N GLU A 28 -14.15 -11.49 -11.95
CA GLU A 28 -13.39 -11.69 -10.71
C GLU A 28 -12.49 -10.50 -10.42
N MET A 29 -12.37 -10.15 -9.13
CA MET A 29 -11.54 -9.04 -8.67
C MET A 29 -10.62 -9.49 -7.54
N GLY A 30 -9.37 -9.04 -7.60
CA GLY A 30 -8.36 -9.27 -6.58
C GLY A 30 -7.76 -7.96 -6.10
N VAL A 31 -7.40 -7.91 -4.83
CA VAL A 31 -6.74 -6.76 -4.19
C VAL A 31 -5.47 -7.23 -3.48
N GLY A 32 -4.39 -6.48 -3.64
CA GLY A 32 -3.13 -6.68 -2.91
C GLY A 32 -2.70 -5.39 -2.22
N VAL A 33 -2.21 -5.47 -0.97
CA VAL A 33 -1.83 -4.30 -0.17
C VAL A 33 -0.41 -4.47 0.37
N GLN A 34 0.41 -3.43 0.25
CA GLN A 34 1.73 -3.34 0.89
C GLN A 34 1.71 -2.20 1.92
N SER A 35 2.11 -2.50 3.14
CA SER A 35 2.26 -1.53 4.22
C SER A 35 3.38 -1.94 5.16
N HIS A 36 3.84 -0.99 5.97
CA HIS A 36 4.71 -1.25 7.10
C HIS A 36 3.96 -1.75 8.34
N TYR A 37 2.63 -1.71 8.33
CA TYR A 37 1.80 -2.26 9.39
C TYR A 37 1.45 -3.72 9.13
N PHE A 38 1.48 -4.53 10.19
CA PHE A 38 1.26 -5.97 10.08
C PHE A 38 -0.21 -6.31 9.77
N SER A 39 -0.43 -7.30 8.91
CA SER A 39 -1.75 -7.90 8.63
C SER A 39 -2.83 -6.93 8.08
N VAL A 40 -2.45 -5.88 7.36
CA VAL A 40 -3.42 -4.93 6.77
C VAL A 40 -4.32 -5.53 5.68
N GLY A 41 -3.92 -6.65 5.07
CA GLY A 41 -4.63 -7.25 3.94
C GLY A 41 -6.08 -7.63 4.25
N SER A 42 -6.38 -8.08 5.47
CA SER A 42 -7.73 -8.45 5.92
C SER A 42 -8.60 -7.26 6.34
N ILE A 43 -7.99 -6.09 6.58
CA ILE A 43 -8.68 -4.90 7.08
C ILE A 43 -9.01 -3.94 5.93
N VAL A 44 -8.07 -3.79 4.99
CA VAL A 44 -8.17 -2.76 3.93
C VAL A 44 -8.88 -3.28 2.68
N SER A 45 -8.90 -4.59 2.44
CA SER A 45 -9.52 -5.17 1.24
C SER A 45 -11.00 -5.46 1.51
N TRP A 46 -11.89 -4.54 1.14
CA TRP A 46 -13.33 -4.80 1.10
C TRP A 46 -13.90 -4.56 -0.30
N GLY A 47 -15.01 -5.21 -0.61
CA GLY A 47 -15.76 -5.03 -1.85
C GLY A 47 -17.23 -5.27 -1.59
N GLU A 48 -18.08 -4.41 -2.14
CA GLU A 48 -19.53 -4.55 -2.11
C GLU A 48 -20.00 -5.09 -3.47
N SER A 49 -20.98 -5.99 -3.47
CA SER A 49 -21.51 -6.55 -4.72
C SER A 49 -22.38 -5.51 -5.43
N GLY A 50 -22.03 -5.15 -6.67
CA GLY A 50 -22.87 -4.31 -7.53
C GLY A 50 -22.70 -2.79 -7.38
N VAL A 51 -21.61 -2.33 -6.76
CA VAL A 51 -21.18 -0.90 -6.77
C VAL A 51 -20.40 -0.53 -8.02
#